data_AF-A0A7L3NDJ0-F1
#
_entry.id   AF-A0A7L3NDJ0-F1
#
_cell.length_a   1.000
_cell.length_b   1.000
_cell.length_c   1.000
_cell.angle_alpha   90.00
_cell.angle_beta   90.00
_cell.angle_gamma   90.00
#
_symmetry.space_group_name_H-M   'P 1'
#
loop_
_entity.id
_entity.type
_entity.pdbx_description
1 polymer ?
#
loop_
_entity_poly.entity_id
_entity_poly.type
_entity_poly.pdbx_seq_one_letter_code
_entity_poly.pdbx_strand_id
1 'polypeptide(L)'
;VFVSAVRCMMYGFGDDQNPYTESVDILEDLVIEFITEMTHKAMSIGRQGRVQVEDIVFLIRKDPRKFARVKDLLTMNEELKRARKAFDEANYGS
;
A
#
# COMPACT_ATOMS: atom_id res chain seq x y z
N VAL A 1 -3.14 8.74 14.06
CA VAL A 1 -2.80 9.05 12.64
C VAL A 1 -3.64 8.21 11.68
N PHE A 2 -3.71 6.90 11.86
CA PHE A 2 -4.43 5.99 10.96
C PHE A 2 -5.69 5.34 11.56
N VAL A 3 -6.03 5.62 12.83
CA VAL A 3 -7.20 5.09 13.57
C VAL A 3 -8.42 4.76 12.70
N SER A 4 -8.96 5.73 11.94
CA SER A 4 -10.17 5.53 11.13
C SER A 4 -9.95 4.50 10.00
N ALA A 5 -8.81 4.58 9.31
CA ALA A 5 -8.48 3.64 8.25
C ALA A 5 -8.21 2.23 8.79
N VAL A 6 -7.52 2.13 9.93
CA VAL A 6 -7.25 0.86 10.63
C VAL A 6 -8.56 0.21 11.07
N ARG A 7 -9.50 0.97 11.65
CA ARG A 7 -10.83 0.46 12.03
C ARG A 7 -11.59 -0.11 10.83
N CYS A 8 -11.65 0.61 9.72
CA CYS A 8 -12.30 0.12 8.50
C CYS A 8 -11.61 -1.14 7.96
N MET A 9 -10.29 -1.22 8.06
CA MET A 9 -9.52 -2.38 7.63
C MET A 9 -9.79 -3.59 8.52
N MET A 10 -9.81 -3.43 9.85
CA MET A 10 -10.13 -4.50 10.80
C MET A 10 -11.50 -5.12 10.50
N TYR A 11 -12.53 -4.28 10.32
CA TYR A 11 -13.85 -4.75 9.90
C TYR A 11 -13.80 -5.49 8.54
N GLY A 12 -13.07 -4.94 7.57
CA GLY A 12 -12.86 -5.59 6.26
C GLY A 12 -12.15 -6.96 6.33
N PHE A 13 -11.38 -7.21 7.39
CA PHE A 13 -10.76 -8.51 7.68
C PHE A 13 -11.60 -9.40 8.60
N GLY A 14 -12.82 -8.98 8.96
CA GLY A 14 -13.81 -9.78 9.69
C GLY A 14 -13.92 -9.48 11.19
N ASP A 15 -13.31 -8.39 11.67
CA ASP A 15 -13.53 -7.90 13.03
C ASP A 15 -14.91 -7.22 13.18
N ASP A 16 -15.29 -6.83 14.40
CA ASP A 16 -16.51 -6.07 14.68
C ASP A 16 -16.49 -4.70 13.98
N GLN A 17 -17.67 -4.12 13.72
CA GLN A 17 -17.79 -2.78 13.15
C GLN A 17 -17.26 -1.70 14.12
N ASN A 18 -17.36 -1.96 15.42
CA ASN A 18 -16.85 -1.12 16.49
C ASN A 18 -15.84 -1.89 17.35
N PRO A 19 -14.62 -2.14 16.83
CA PRO A 19 -13.58 -2.83 17.59
C PRO A 19 -13.11 -2.00 18.78
N TYR A 20 -12.48 -2.68 19.74
CA TYR A 20 -11.87 -2.04 20.91
C TYR A 20 -10.86 -0.97 20.50
N THR A 21 -10.94 0.20 21.12
CA THR A 21 -10.05 1.33 20.81
C THR A 21 -8.60 0.95 21.06
N GLU A 22 -8.32 0.21 22.13
CA GLU A 22 -7.00 -0.27 22.49
C GLU A 22 -6.42 -1.19 21.41
N SER A 23 -7.24 -2.03 20.78
CA SER A 23 -6.79 -2.88 19.67
C SER A 23 -6.47 -2.08 18.41
N VAL A 24 -7.26 -1.04 18.13
CA VAL A 24 -7.01 -0.12 17.01
C VAL A 24 -5.71 0.65 17.23
N ASP A 25 -5.48 1.15 18.44
CA ASP A 25 -4.29 1.92 18.80
C ASP A 25 -3.02 1.06 18.70
N ILE A 26 -3.06 -0.17 19.23
CA ILE A 26 -1.95 -1.11 19.11
C ILE A 26 -1.68 -1.47 17.64
N LEU A 27 -2.72 -1.73 16.85
CA LEU A 27 -2.53 -2.02 15.42
C LEU A 27 -1.97 -0.82 14.66
N GLU A 28 -2.34 0.41 15.04
CA GLU A 28 -1.73 1.61 14.48
C GLU A 28 -0.22 1.66 14.77
N ASP A 29 0.20 1.43 16.01
CA ASP A 29 1.61 1.41 16.37
C ASP A 29 2.39 0.34 15.60
N LEU A 30 1.82 -0.88 15.48
CA LEU A 30 2.41 -1.97 14.70
C LEU A 30 2.54 -1.62 13.21
N VAL A 31 1.58 -0.91 12.63
CA VAL A 31 1.62 -0.46 11.23
C VAL A 31 2.72 0.58 11.04
N ILE A 32 2.87 1.53 11.97
CA ILE A 32 3.93 2.56 11.91
C ILE A 32 5.32 1.90 12.00
N GLU A 33 5.49 0.95 12.93
CA GLU A 33 6.73 0.20 13.07
C GLU A 33 7.04 -0.60 11.80
N PHE A 34 6.04 -1.32 11.27
CA PHE A 34 6.20 -2.09 10.03
C PHE A 34 6.64 -1.23 8.85
N ILE A 35 5.99 -0.07 8.64
CA ILE A 35 6.34 0.86 7.54
C ILE A 35 7.76 1.39 7.74
N THR A 36 8.12 1.76 8.96
CA THR A 36 9.46 2.26 9.30
C THR A 36 10.52 1.21 9.00
N GLU A 37 10.34 -0.03 9.50
CA GLU A 37 11.29 -1.11 9.30
C GLU A 37 11.44 -1.50 7.82
N MET A 38 10.31 -1.62 7.10
CA MET A 38 10.31 -1.88 5.66
C MET A 38 11.04 -0.79 4.88
N THR A 39 10.85 0.48 5.26
CA THR A 39 11.52 1.62 4.62
C THR A 39 13.03 1.57 4.87
N HIS A 40 13.47 1.28 6.10
CA HIS A 40 14.90 1.11 6.40
C HIS A 40 15.52 -0.06 5.62
N LYS A 41 14.82 -1.20 5.54
CA LYS A 41 15.26 -2.35 4.72
C LYS A 41 15.34 -1.98 3.23
N ALA A 42 14.42 -1.17 2.72
CA ALA A 42 14.44 -0.74 1.32
C ALA A 42 15.60 0.21 1.03
N MET A 43 15.87 1.15 1.95
CA MET A 43 17.02 2.07 1.84
C MET A 43 18.38 1.36 1.90
N SER A 44 18.48 0.21 2.58
CA SER A 44 19.75 -0.52 2.68
C SER A 44 20.08 -1.38 1.46
N ILE A 45 19.08 -1.74 0.65
CA ILE A 45 19.26 -2.51 -0.58
C ILE A 45 19.24 -1.64 -1.84
N GLY A 46 18.56 -0.50 -1.78
CA GLY A 46 18.33 0.40 -2.90
C GLY A 46 19.43 1.45 -3.08
N ARG A 47 19.18 2.43 -3.94
CA ARG A 47 20.07 3.59 -4.09
C ARG A 47 20.02 4.48 -2.84
N GLN A 48 21.18 4.98 -2.43
CA GLN A 48 21.26 5.95 -1.33
C GLN A 48 20.39 7.18 -1.62
N GLY A 49 19.59 7.57 -0.62
CA GLY A 49 18.79 8.80 -0.65
C GLY A 49 17.42 8.69 -1.32
N ARG A 50 17.02 7.54 -1.87
CA ARG A 50 15.67 7.37 -2.43
C ARG A 50 15.20 5.92 -2.42
N VAL A 51 14.00 5.69 -1.89
CA VAL A 51 13.28 4.41 -2.02
C VAL A 51 12.44 4.42 -3.30
N GLN A 52 12.56 3.36 -4.09
CA GLN A 52 11.76 3.12 -5.29
C GLN A 52 10.75 1.99 -5.07
N VAL A 53 9.77 1.86 -5.98
CA VAL A 53 8.74 0.80 -5.90
C VAL A 53 9.39 -0.58 -6.03
N GLU A 54 10.41 -0.68 -6.88
CA GLU A 54 11.16 -1.90 -7.15
C GLU A 54 11.87 -2.43 -5.88
N ASP A 55 12.33 -1.53 -5.00
CA ASP A 55 12.96 -1.90 -3.73
C ASP A 55 11.98 -2.63 -2.81
N ILE A 56 10.76 -2.10 -2.70
CA ILE A 56 9.69 -2.72 -1.90
C ILE A 56 9.25 -4.05 -2.51
N VAL A 57 9.08 -4.10 -3.84
CA VAL A 57 8.74 -5.33 -4.58
C VAL A 57 9.82 -6.39 -4.39
N PHE A 58 11.09 -6.01 -4.35
CA PHE A 58 12.20 -6.92 -4.09
C PHE A 58 12.13 -7.50 -2.68
N LEU A 59 11.84 -6.70 -1.65
CA LEU A 59 11.74 -7.17 -0.27
C LEU A 59 10.64 -8.23 -0.09
N ILE A 60 9.49 -8.05 -0.74
CA ILE A 60 8.34 -8.96 -0.61
C ILE A 60 8.43 -10.22 -1.50
N ARG A 61 9.42 -10.32 -2.40
CA ARG A 61 9.50 -11.37 -3.44
C ARG A 61 9.44 -12.81 -2.93
N LYS A 62 9.79 -13.02 -1.66
CA LYS A 62 9.79 -14.35 -1.03
C LYS A 62 8.39 -14.81 -0.61
N ASP A 63 7.41 -13.91 -0.54
CA ASP A 63 6.01 -14.24 -0.30
C ASP A 63 5.28 -14.26 -1.66
N PRO A 64 5.02 -15.45 -2.24
CA PRO A 64 4.48 -15.55 -3.59
C PRO A 64 3.07 -14.94 -3.70
N ARG A 65 2.26 -14.98 -2.63
CA ARG A 65 0.91 -14.43 -2.63
C ARG A 65 0.93 -12.91 -2.62
N LYS A 66 1.72 -12.31 -1.72
CA LYS A 66 1.88 -10.84 -1.67
C LYS A 66 2.54 -10.32 -2.95
N PHE A 67 3.55 -11.01 -3.46
CA PHE A 67 4.25 -10.62 -4.67
C PHE A 67 3.34 -10.62 -5.90
N ALA A 68 2.54 -11.67 -6.10
CA ALA A 68 1.55 -11.70 -7.18
C ALA A 68 0.53 -10.56 -7.04
N ARG A 69 -0.02 -10.39 -5.83
CA ARG A 69 -1.02 -9.34 -5.57
C ARG A 69 -0.49 -7.93 -5.85
N VAL A 70 0.75 -7.62 -5.49
CA VAL A 70 1.34 -6.31 -5.76
C VAL A 70 1.49 -6.06 -7.27
N LYS A 71 1.86 -7.08 -8.06
CA LYS A 71 1.91 -6.95 -9.52
C LYS A 71 0.54 -6.62 -10.10
N ASP A 72 -0.51 -7.35 -9.70
CA ASP A 72 -1.87 -7.11 -10.19
C ASP A 72 -2.34 -5.69 -9.88
N LEU A 73 -2.08 -5.21 -8.66
CA LEU A 73 -2.45 -3.86 -8.23
C LEU A 73 -1.71 -2.77 -9.01
N LEU A 74 -0.41 -2.95 -9.29
CA LEU A 74 0.37 -2.02 -10.09
C LEU A 74 -0.12 -1.98 -11.55
N THR A 75 -0.40 -3.15 -12.14
CA THR A 75 -0.96 -3.24 -13.50
C THR A 75 -2.30 -2.52 -13.59
N MET A 76 -3.22 -2.81 -12.66
CA MET A 76 -4.54 -2.16 -12.62
C MET A 76 -4.42 -0.64 -12.45
N ASN A 77 -3.50 -0.17 -11.60
CA ASN A 77 -3.27 1.26 -11.42
C ASN A 77 -2.80 1.93 -12.73
N GLU A 78 -1.90 1.29 -13.48
CA GLU A 78 -1.45 1.81 -14.77
C GLU A 78 -2.58 1.80 -15.82
N GLU A 79 -3.44 0.79 -15.83
CA GLU A 79 -4.63 0.76 -16.69
C GLU A 79 -5.59 1.91 -16.37
N LEU A 80 -5.88 2.13 -15.08
CA LEU A 80 -6.74 3.24 -14.63
C LEU A 80 -6.16 4.60 -15.01
N LYS A 81 -4.85 4.81 -14.86
CA LYS A 81 -4.18 6.04 -15.29
C LYS A 81 -4.29 6.26 -16.78
N ARG A 82 -4.10 5.22 -17.60
CA ARG A 82 -4.24 5.29 -19.06
C ARG A 82 -5.67 5.63 -19.47
N ALA A 83 -6.65 4.97 -18.85
CA ALA A 83 -8.07 5.24 -19.12
C ALA A 83 -8.44 6.69 -18.77
N ARG A 84 -7.97 7.19 -17.62
CA ARG A 84 -8.20 8.58 -17.20
C ARG A 84 -7.59 9.58 -18.19
N LYS A 85 -6.34 9.35 -18.62
CA LYS A 85 -5.65 10.21 -19.58
C LYS A 85 -6.38 10.26 -20.93
N ALA A 86 -6.82 9.11 -21.45
CA ALA A 86 -7.56 9.04 -22.71
C ALA A 86 -8.91 9.77 -22.63
N PHE A 87 -9.59 9.70 -21.48
CA PHE A 87 -10.83 10.44 -21.25
C PHE A 87 -10.60 11.96 -21.22
N ASP A 88 -9.59 12.41 -20.49
CA ASP A 88 -9.27 13.83 -20.39
C ASP A 88 -8.86 14.40 -21.78
N GLU A 89 -8.06 13.67 -22.56
CA GLU A 89 -7.68 14.06 -23.93
C GLU A 89 -8.88 14.15 -24.89
N ALA A 90 -9.87 13.27 -24.75
CA ALA A 90 -11.10 13.31 -25.55
C ALA A 90 -11.99 14.53 -25.23
N ASN A 91 -11.98 15.01 -23.98
CA ASN A 91 -12.78 16.17 -23.54
C ASN A 91 -12.14 17.52 -23.87
N TYR A 92 -10.83 17.60 -24.07
CA TYR A 92 -10.13 18.84 -24.48
C TYR A 92 -9.97 18.97 -26.01
N GLY A 93 -10.32 17.92 -26.77
CA GLY A 93 -10.29 17.89 -28.24
C GLY A 93 -11.61 18.27 -28.93
N SER A 94 -12.63 18.69 -28.16
CA SER A 94 -13.94 19.17 -28.64
C SER A 94 -14.13 20.66 -28.42
#